data_AF-A0ABD0SNU5-F1
#
_entry.id   AF-A0ABD0SNU5-F1
#
_cell.length_a   1.000
_cell.length_b   1.000
_cell.length_c   1.000
_cell.angle_alpha   90.00
_cell.angle_beta   90.00
_cell.angle_gamma   90.00
#
_symmetry.space_group_name_H-M   'P 1'
#
loop_
_entity.id
_entity.type
_entity.pdbx_description
1 polymer ?
#
loop_
_entity_poly.entity_id
_entity_poly.type
_entity_poly.pdbx_seq_one_letter_code
_entity_poly.pdbx_strand_id
1 'polypeptide(L)'
;MSAKYLFILSNLIIVLRCVSGTTIDDDLLHRSKRQLLFPNSTVLQFNIGIGTPSPAALINVNWAFQANFQLPWNRSQIPFDILEANNGIEGPSRRKRDNEIGDYENDSRLYHFYKFVEGVLDSFGHNGTTCVLRTLCQLGAEPLHSTDEDLFHEVTAFVLNPKNDLEHTLYVEEIHPYVDAYTRGENLEDCTNIYKPCTMPLLDLFTKVHDVPLKI
;
A
#
# COMPACT_ATOMS: atom_id res chain seq x y z
N MET A 1 11.99 45.89 -68.02
CA MET A 1 11.38 44.74 -67.30
C MET A 1 10.57 45.33 -66.14
N SER A 2 9.24 45.17 -66.15
CA SER A 2 8.32 45.97 -65.31
C SER A 2 8.50 45.67 -63.82
N ALA A 3 8.52 46.70 -62.96
CA ALA A 3 8.70 46.61 -61.50
C ALA A 3 7.73 45.62 -60.81
N LYS A 4 6.57 45.36 -61.45
CA LYS A 4 5.60 44.36 -61.03
C LYS A 4 6.17 42.94 -61.02
N TYR A 5 7.02 42.60 -62.00
CA TYR A 5 7.62 41.26 -62.13
C TYR A 5 8.68 41.01 -61.05
N LEU A 6 9.42 42.07 -60.67
CA LEU A 6 10.40 42.01 -59.58
C LEU A 6 9.72 41.78 -58.22
N PHE A 7 8.57 42.44 -58.00
CA PHE A 7 7.77 42.25 -56.78
C PHE A 7 7.19 40.84 -56.67
N ILE A 8 6.73 40.27 -57.78
CA ILE A 8 6.19 38.90 -57.81
C ILE A 8 7.30 37.88 -57.52
N LEU A 9 8.48 38.03 -58.14
CA LEU A 9 9.63 37.15 -57.90
C LEU A 9 10.15 37.26 -56.47
N SER A 10 10.19 38.48 -55.91
CA SER A 10 10.55 38.71 -54.51
C SER A 10 9.60 37.97 -53.56
N ASN A 11 8.29 38.11 -53.75
CA ASN A 11 7.30 37.41 -52.92
C ASN A 11 7.37 35.89 -53.09
N LEU A 12 7.59 35.39 -54.30
CA LEU A 12 7.73 33.95 -54.57
C LEU A 12 8.97 33.36 -53.86
N ILE A 13 10.09 34.10 -53.85
CA ILE A 13 11.31 33.69 -53.14
C ILE A 13 11.10 33.70 -51.62
N ILE A 14 10.37 34.70 -51.08
CA ILE A 14 10.02 34.76 -49.65
C ILE A 14 9.14 33.56 -49.27
N VAL A 15 8.15 33.22 -50.08
CA VAL A 15 7.27 32.05 -49.85
C VAL A 15 8.08 30.74 -49.92
N LEU A 16 8.98 30.57 -50.89
CA LEU A 16 9.85 29.38 -50.98
C LEU A 16 10.81 29.25 -49.78
N ARG A 17 11.30 30.38 -49.25
CA ARG A 17 12.15 30.42 -48.05
C ARG A 17 11.36 30.05 -46.79
N CYS A 18 10.10 30.47 -46.68
CA CYS A 18 9.22 30.06 -45.56
C CYS A 18 8.89 28.57 -45.59
N VAL A 19 8.66 27.97 -46.76
CA VAL A 19 8.32 26.54 -46.88
C VAL A 19 9.50 25.63 -46.52
N SER A 20 10.73 26.06 -46.79
CA SER A 20 11.94 25.27 -46.51
C SER A 20 12.40 25.35 -45.04
N GLY A 21 11.72 26.13 -44.19
CA GLY A 21 12.06 26.34 -42.78
C GLY A 21 11.35 25.40 -41.80
N THR A 22 10.62 24.39 -42.27
CA THR A 22 10.08 23.34 -41.41
C THR A 22 11.06 22.17 -41.37
N THR A 23 12.18 22.37 -40.67
CA THR A 23 12.83 21.21 -40.06
C THR A 23 11.79 20.62 -39.11
N ILE A 24 11.31 19.42 -39.44
CA ILE A 24 10.53 18.63 -38.50
C ILE A 24 11.50 18.33 -37.37
N ASP A 25 11.51 19.19 -36.35
CA ASP A 25 12.21 18.91 -35.10
C ASP A 25 11.62 17.61 -34.56
N ASP A 26 12.49 16.64 -34.28
CA ASP A 26 12.20 15.35 -33.63
C ASP A 26 11.72 15.53 -32.17
N ASP A 27 10.99 16.60 -31.86
CA ASP A 27 10.58 16.98 -30.49
C ASP A 27 9.21 16.42 -30.09
N LEU A 28 8.55 15.66 -30.98
CA LEU A 28 7.25 15.02 -30.70
C LEU A 28 7.34 13.72 -29.89
N LEU A 29 8.53 13.29 -29.48
CA LEU A 29 8.73 12.24 -28.47
C LEU A 29 9.47 12.79 -27.24
N HIS A 30 9.08 13.96 -26.75
CA HIS A 30 9.44 14.35 -25.38
C HIS A 30 8.65 13.46 -24.39
N ARG A 31 9.14 12.24 -24.16
CA ARG A 31 8.67 11.38 -23.07
C ARG A 31 8.97 12.12 -21.77
N SER A 32 7.95 12.79 -21.22
CA SER A 32 8.04 13.43 -19.90
C SER A 32 8.64 12.44 -18.91
N LYS A 33 9.69 12.88 -18.19
CA LYS A 33 10.30 12.07 -17.13
C LYS A 33 9.19 11.66 -16.16
N ARG A 34 8.93 10.36 -16.07
CA ARG A 34 8.10 9.79 -15.00
C ARG A 34 8.85 10.04 -13.70
N GLN A 35 8.47 11.09 -12.98
CA GLN A 35 9.12 11.46 -11.74
C GLN A 35 8.55 10.56 -10.64
N LEU A 36 9.40 9.67 -10.11
CA LEU A 36 9.11 8.87 -8.92
C LEU A 36 9.23 9.73 -7.63
N LEU A 37 9.76 10.94 -7.74
CA LEU A 37 10.10 11.83 -6.63
C LEU A 37 9.34 13.15 -6.71
N PHE A 38 8.99 13.69 -5.55
CA PHE A 38 8.26 14.95 -5.44
C PHE A 38 9.19 16.16 -5.62
N PRO A 39 8.68 17.32 -6.07
CA PRO A 39 9.48 18.54 -6.15
C PRO A 39 9.95 19.00 -4.77
N ASN A 40 11.04 19.78 -4.74
CA ASN A 40 11.63 20.25 -3.49
C ASN A 40 10.61 21.07 -2.67
N SER A 41 10.67 20.93 -1.35
CA SER A 41 9.78 21.60 -0.38
C SER A 41 8.29 21.24 -0.50
N THR A 42 7.97 20.05 -1.02
CA THR A 42 6.62 19.51 -0.99
C THR A 42 6.25 18.97 0.38
N VAL A 43 5.02 19.23 0.80
CA VAL A 43 4.47 18.78 2.08
C VAL A 43 3.14 18.08 1.84
N LEU A 44 3.03 16.84 2.31
CA LEU A 44 1.78 16.10 2.40
C LEU A 44 1.16 16.35 3.76
N GLN A 45 -0.07 16.85 3.80
CA GLN A 45 -0.78 17.15 5.03
C GLN A 45 -2.01 16.25 5.17
N PHE A 46 -2.05 15.50 6.27
CA PHE A 46 -3.24 14.76 6.71
C PHE A 46 -3.92 15.53 7.83
N ASN A 47 -5.22 15.80 7.67
CA ASN A 47 -6.05 16.39 8.71
C ASN A 47 -7.21 15.44 9.01
N ILE A 48 -7.39 15.09 10.28
CA ILE A 48 -8.49 14.27 10.76
C ILE A 48 -9.22 15.05 11.84
N GLY A 49 -10.53 15.18 11.71
CA GLY A 49 -11.38 15.89 12.66
C GLY A 49 -12.50 14.98 13.16
N ILE A 50 -12.67 14.88 14.48
CA ILE A 50 -13.75 14.14 15.11
C ILE A 50 -14.56 15.11 15.97
N GLY A 51 -15.82 15.34 15.59
CA GLY A 51 -16.76 16.14 16.36
C GLY A 51 -17.70 15.24 17.15
N THR A 52 -17.62 15.28 18.48
CA THR A 52 -18.53 14.56 19.36
C THR A 52 -19.55 15.53 19.96
N PRO A 53 -20.85 15.39 19.64
CA PRO A 53 -21.89 16.18 20.29
C PRO A 53 -21.99 15.76 21.75
N SER A 54 -21.96 16.72 22.67
CA SER A 54 -22.13 16.42 24.09
C SER A 54 -23.62 16.43 24.49
N PRO A 55 -23.99 15.77 25.60
CA PRO A 55 -25.36 15.82 26.13
C PRO A 55 -25.80 17.25 26.54
N ALA A 56 -24.85 18.16 26.76
CA ALA A 56 -25.15 19.57 26.95
C ALA A 56 -25.36 20.22 25.58
N ALA A 57 -26.59 20.66 25.30
CA ALA A 57 -27.03 21.20 24.01
C ALA A 57 -26.20 22.40 23.48
N LEU A 58 -25.35 22.99 24.31
CA LEU A 58 -24.52 24.16 24.00
C LEU A 58 -23.02 23.84 23.92
N ILE A 59 -22.60 22.60 24.16
CA ILE A 59 -21.18 22.24 24.19
C ILE A 59 -20.92 21.14 23.16
N ASN A 60 -20.05 21.46 22.20
CA ASN A 60 -19.55 20.52 21.22
C ASN A 60 -18.06 20.31 21.49
N VAL A 61 -17.61 19.06 21.51
CA VAL A 61 -16.20 18.72 21.69
C VAL A 61 -15.66 18.28 20.34
N ASN A 62 -14.63 18.98 19.86
CA ASN A 62 -14.00 18.70 18.57
C ASN A 62 -12.53 18.35 18.80
N TRP A 63 -12.10 17.24 18.21
CA TRP A 63 -10.72 16.78 18.14
C TRP A 63 -10.21 17.04 16.73
N ALA A 64 -9.04 17.65 16.60
CA ALA A 64 -8.40 17.88 15.31
C ALA A 64 -6.95 17.38 15.40
N PHE A 65 -6.60 16.50 14.48
CA PHE A 65 -5.26 15.97 14.30
C PHE A 65 -4.73 16.47 12.97
N GLN A 66 -3.52 17.03 12.98
CA GLN A 66 -2.81 17.44 11.78
C GLN A 66 -1.44 16.78 11.78
N ALA A 67 -1.14 16.07 10.69
CA ALA A 67 0.18 15.49 10.43
C ALA A 67 0.72 16.06 9.12
N ASN A 68 1.90 16.67 9.17
CA ASN A 68 2.58 17.23 8.01
C ASN A 68 3.84 16.40 7.72
N PHE A 69 3.91 15.80 6.54
CA PHE A 69 5.03 14.99 6.09
C PHE A 69 5.76 15.71 4.95
N GLN A 70 7.04 16.00 5.15
CA GLN A 70 7.89 16.48 4.06
C GLN A 70 8.11 15.33 3.09
N LEU A 71 7.68 15.49 1.84
CA LEU A 71 7.82 14.44 0.85
C LEU A 71 9.28 14.36 0.35
N PRO A 72 9.80 13.15 0.10
CA PRO A 72 11.17 12.97 -0.33
C PRO A 72 11.36 13.49 -1.75
N TRP A 73 12.25 14.45 -1.90
CA TRP A 73 12.68 14.98 -3.20
C TRP A 73 13.98 14.34 -3.70
N ASN A 74 14.62 13.52 -2.86
CA ASN A 74 15.84 12.78 -3.16
C ASN A 74 15.67 11.29 -2.81
N ARG A 75 16.29 10.40 -3.60
CA ARG A 75 16.29 8.94 -3.35
C ARG A 75 16.88 8.57 -2.00
N SER A 76 17.86 9.33 -1.49
CA SER A 76 18.43 9.08 -0.17
C SER A 76 17.49 9.39 1.01
N GLN A 77 16.40 10.09 0.75
CA GLN A 77 15.40 10.45 1.77
C GLN A 77 14.24 9.46 1.83
N ILE A 78 14.15 8.49 0.92
CA ILE A 78 13.12 7.47 0.96
C ILE A 78 13.50 6.50 2.08
N PRO A 79 12.75 6.43 3.18
CA PRO A 79 12.95 5.36 4.15
C PRO A 79 12.52 4.07 3.47
N PHE A 80 13.48 3.22 3.13
CA PHE A 80 13.22 1.89 2.57
C PHE A 80 12.66 0.91 3.63
N ASP A 81 12.51 1.37 4.87
CA ASP A 81 12.25 0.56 6.06
C ASP A 81 11.07 1.14 6.89
N ILE A 82 9.94 1.41 6.24
CA ILE A 82 8.73 1.95 6.88
C ILE A 82 7.97 0.91 7.73
N LEU A 83 8.42 -0.35 7.75
CA LEU A 83 7.85 -1.45 8.55
C LEU A 83 8.76 -1.89 9.72
N GLU A 84 9.93 -1.28 9.90
CA GLU A 84 10.83 -1.57 11.02
C GLU A 84 10.32 -0.86 12.29
N ALA A 85 9.15 -1.29 12.77
CA ALA A 85 8.92 -1.25 14.19
C ALA A 85 10.04 -2.06 14.86
N ASN A 86 10.52 -1.54 15.99
CA ASN A 86 11.68 -1.99 16.73
C ASN A 86 11.43 -3.37 17.40
N ASN A 87 11.17 -4.40 16.60
CA ASN A 87 10.71 -5.73 17.02
C ASN A 87 11.87 -6.67 17.43
N GLY A 88 13.12 -6.17 17.44
CA GLY A 88 14.29 -7.00 17.69
C GLY A 88 14.63 -7.99 16.56
N ILE A 89 13.98 -7.88 15.41
CA ILE A 89 14.37 -8.57 14.17
C ILE A 89 15.26 -7.59 13.42
N GLU A 90 16.57 -7.86 13.40
CA GLU A 90 17.51 -7.09 12.59
C GLU A 90 17.18 -7.34 11.10
N GLY A 91 16.59 -6.34 10.43
CA GLY A 91 16.46 -6.36 8.99
C GLY A 91 17.84 -6.40 8.32
N PRO A 92 17.98 -7.06 7.15
CA PRO A 92 19.26 -7.13 6.44
C PRO A 92 19.79 -5.75 5.97
N SER A 93 19.03 -4.67 6.15
CA SER A 93 19.38 -3.30 5.72
C SER A 93 20.59 -2.71 6.47
N ARG A 94 21.01 -3.30 7.60
CA ARG A 94 22.28 -2.99 8.29
C ARG A 94 23.40 -4.01 8.09
N ARG A 95 23.32 -4.90 7.09
CA ARG A 95 24.53 -5.56 6.60
C ARG A 95 25.41 -4.50 5.94
N LYS A 96 26.44 -4.11 6.68
CA LYS A 96 27.63 -3.38 6.23
C LYS A 96 27.89 -3.73 4.76
N ARG A 97 27.86 -2.69 3.93
CA ARG A 97 28.03 -2.72 2.47
C ARG A 97 29.41 -3.29 2.11
N ASP A 98 29.57 -4.60 2.25
CA ASP A 98 30.64 -5.33 1.60
C ASP A 98 30.23 -5.47 0.13
N ASN A 99 31.12 -5.05 -0.75
CA ASN A 99 30.90 -4.85 -2.18
C ASN A 99 30.50 -6.14 -2.92
N GLU A 100 29.22 -6.51 -2.86
CA GLU A 100 28.63 -7.42 -3.83
C GLU A 100 27.44 -6.72 -4.49
N ILE A 101 27.40 -6.80 -5.81
CA ILE A 101 26.27 -6.36 -6.64
C ILE A 101 25.14 -7.34 -6.34
N GLY A 102 24.49 -7.15 -5.19
CA GLY A 102 23.26 -7.81 -4.80
C GLY A 102 22.10 -7.03 -5.40
N ASP A 103 21.23 -7.72 -6.13
CA ASP A 103 19.94 -7.23 -6.55
C ASP A 103 19.17 -6.70 -5.32
N TYR A 104 18.50 -5.57 -5.44
CA TYR A 104 17.69 -5.02 -4.34
C TYR A 104 16.44 -5.90 -4.21
N GLU A 105 16.49 -6.91 -3.34
CA GLU A 105 15.32 -7.72 -3.01
C GLU A 105 14.43 -6.93 -2.03
N ASN A 106 13.26 -6.51 -2.49
CA ASN A 106 12.28 -5.85 -1.63
C ASN A 106 11.77 -6.88 -0.60
N ASP A 107 12.13 -6.71 0.67
CA ASP A 107 11.67 -7.58 1.77
C ASP A 107 10.29 -7.17 2.33
N SER A 108 9.52 -6.35 1.61
CA SER A 108 8.18 -5.91 2.03
C SER A 108 7.15 -7.02 1.84
N ARG A 109 7.19 -8.02 2.73
CA ARG A 109 6.36 -9.22 2.70
C ARG A 109 5.17 -9.11 3.67
N LEU A 110 4.06 -9.77 3.36
CA LEU A 110 2.83 -9.72 4.17
C LEU A 110 3.03 -10.24 5.61
N TYR A 111 3.97 -11.15 5.82
CA TYR A 111 4.24 -11.68 7.17
C TYR A 111 4.78 -10.64 8.14
N HIS A 112 5.48 -9.61 7.66
CA HIS A 112 5.93 -8.50 8.50
C HIS A 112 4.74 -7.74 9.08
N PHE A 113 3.68 -7.57 8.29
CA PHE A 113 2.43 -7.00 8.79
C PHE A 113 1.80 -7.88 9.87
N TYR A 114 1.74 -9.20 9.67
CA TYR A 114 1.23 -10.13 10.69
C TYR A 114 2.06 -10.06 11.98
N LYS A 115 3.39 -10.06 11.88
CA LYS A 115 4.30 -9.93 13.02
C LYS A 115 4.11 -8.62 13.78
N PHE A 116 3.90 -7.51 13.07
CA PHE A 116 3.57 -6.25 13.69
C PHE A 116 2.26 -6.33 14.50
N VAL A 117 1.22 -6.91 13.91
CA VAL A 117 -0.08 -7.10 14.58
C VAL A 117 0.04 -8.00 15.80
N GLU A 118 0.85 -9.07 15.75
CA GLU A 118 1.15 -9.90 16.91
C GLU A 118 1.70 -9.05 18.06
N GLY A 119 2.73 -8.25 17.80
CA GLY A 119 3.34 -7.38 18.82
C GLY A 119 2.37 -6.35 19.41
N VAL A 120 1.47 -5.81 18.58
CA VAL A 120 0.40 -4.92 19.07
C VAL A 120 -0.54 -5.68 20.01
N LEU A 121 -1.01 -6.86 19.64
CA LEU A 121 -1.91 -7.67 20.47
C LEU A 121 -1.24 -8.15 21.76
N ASP A 122 0.04 -8.52 21.70
CA ASP A 122 0.85 -8.87 22.87
C ASP A 122 0.96 -7.67 23.83
N SER A 123 1.13 -6.45 23.31
CA SER A 123 1.17 -5.23 24.12
C SER A 123 -0.14 -4.93 24.86
N PHE A 124 -1.27 -5.42 24.33
CA PHE A 124 -2.58 -5.36 24.97
C PHE A 124 -2.85 -6.53 25.92
N GLY A 125 -1.90 -7.46 26.11
CA GLY A 125 -2.00 -8.60 27.03
C GLY A 125 -2.73 -9.82 26.46
N HIS A 126 -2.89 -9.89 25.14
CA HIS A 126 -3.41 -11.07 24.44
C HIS A 126 -2.25 -11.97 23.98
N ASN A 127 -2.55 -13.19 23.54
CA ASN A 127 -1.58 -14.01 22.81
C ASN A 127 -1.68 -13.64 21.32
N GLY A 128 -0.87 -12.67 20.90
CA GLY A 128 -0.93 -12.05 19.59
C GLY A 128 -0.78 -13.06 18.47
N THR A 129 0.23 -13.94 18.55
CA THR A 129 0.45 -15.03 17.59
C THR A 129 -0.79 -15.89 17.42
N THR A 130 -1.37 -16.40 18.52
CA THR A 130 -2.57 -17.26 18.45
C THR A 130 -3.76 -16.50 17.88
N CYS A 131 -3.93 -15.22 18.21
CA CYS A 131 -5.03 -14.42 17.72
C CYS A 131 -4.94 -14.11 16.22
N VAL A 132 -3.74 -13.80 15.72
CA VAL A 132 -3.52 -13.61 14.28
C VAL A 132 -3.77 -14.92 13.53
N LEU A 133 -3.23 -16.05 13.99
CA LEU A 133 -3.48 -17.35 13.37
C LEU A 133 -4.97 -17.73 13.37
N ARG A 134 -5.70 -17.44 14.46
CA ARG A 134 -7.15 -17.64 14.53
C ARG A 134 -7.88 -16.82 13.47
N THR A 135 -7.53 -15.54 13.33
CA THR A 135 -8.12 -14.65 12.33
C THR A 135 -7.85 -15.14 10.91
N LEU A 136 -6.62 -15.55 10.58
CA LEU A 136 -6.29 -16.08 9.26
C LEU A 136 -7.02 -17.39 8.96
N CYS A 137 -7.17 -18.27 9.95
CA CYS A 137 -7.95 -19.49 9.81
C CYS A 137 -9.44 -19.19 9.56
N GLN A 138 -10.03 -18.26 10.31
CA GLN A 138 -11.42 -17.84 10.10
C GLN A 138 -11.63 -17.26 8.70
N LEU A 139 -10.68 -16.44 8.21
CA LEU A 139 -10.72 -15.87 6.86
C LEU A 139 -10.54 -16.90 5.75
N GLY A 140 -9.77 -17.95 5.99
CA GLY A 140 -9.66 -19.09 5.07
C GLY A 140 -10.95 -19.88 4.97
N ALA A 141 -11.72 -19.98 6.07
CA ALA A 141 -12.99 -20.67 6.12
C ALA A 141 -14.13 -19.84 5.51
N GLU A 142 -14.22 -18.56 5.90
CA GLU A 142 -15.20 -17.60 5.40
C GLU A 142 -14.46 -16.31 5.00
N PRO A 143 -14.19 -16.12 3.69
CA PRO A 143 -13.59 -14.91 3.18
C PRO A 143 -14.42 -13.67 3.52
N LEU A 144 -13.77 -12.51 3.56
CA LEU A 144 -14.50 -11.25 3.72
C LEU A 144 -15.53 -11.10 2.61
N HIS A 145 -16.70 -10.61 2.98
CA HIS A 145 -17.75 -10.20 2.04
C HIS A 145 -18.13 -8.75 2.32
N SER A 146 -18.30 -7.98 1.25
CA SER A 146 -18.85 -6.63 1.31
C SER A 146 -20.07 -6.55 0.40
N THR A 147 -21.10 -5.83 0.83
CA THR A 147 -22.29 -5.55 0.01
C THR A 147 -22.01 -4.54 -1.10
N ASP A 148 -21.00 -3.69 -0.89
CA ASP A 148 -20.55 -2.65 -1.82
C ASP A 148 -19.10 -2.94 -2.26
N GLU A 149 -18.76 -2.57 -3.50
CA GLU A 149 -17.38 -2.58 -4.00
C GLU A 149 -16.58 -1.45 -3.33
N ASP A 150 -16.09 -1.69 -2.11
CA ASP A 150 -15.27 -0.76 -1.34
C ASP A 150 -13.77 -1.10 -1.50
N LEU A 151 -12.95 -0.08 -1.72
CA LEU A 151 -11.50 -0.20 -1.74
C LEU A 151 -10.96 -0.78 -0.44
N PHE A 152 -11.55 -0.43 0.71
CA PHE A 152 -11.14 -0.97 2.00
C PHE A 152 -11.33 -2.48 2.07
N HIS A 153 -12.41 -2.99 1.48
CA HIS A 153 -12.66 -4.42 1.41
C HIS A 153 -11.59 -5.12 0.60
N GLU A 154 -11.27 -4.61 -0.59
CA GLU A 154 -10.24 -5.19 -1.47
C GLU A 154 -8.85 -5.17 -0.81
N VAL A 155 -8.47 -4.04 -0.20
CA VAL A 155 -7.19 -3.91 0.51
C VAL A 155 -7.12 -4.89 1.68
N THR A 156 -8.19 -5.01 2.46
CA THR A 156 -8.21 -5.90 3.63
C THR A 156 -8.18 -7.37 3.21
N ALA A 157 -8.95 -7.75 2.19
CA ALA A 157 -8.95 -9.10 1.64
C ALA A 157 -7.58 -9.46 1.03
N PHE A 158 -6.88 -8.48 0.44
CA PHE A 158 -5.54 -8.68 -0.06
C PHE A 158 -4.52 -8.87 1.06
N VAL A 159 -4.50 -7.95 2.04
CA VAL A 159 -3.52 -7.93 3.13
C VAL A 159 -3.70 -9.11 4.09
N LEU A 160 -4.94 -9.56 4.34
CA LEU A 160 -5.24 -10.65 5.25
C LEU A 160 -5.28 -12.03 4.56
N ASN A 161 -4.69 -12.16 3.37
CA ASN A 161 -4.51 -13.43 2.70
C ASN A 161 -3.01 -13.73 2.51
N PRO A 162 -2.42 -14.62 3.33
CA PRO A 162 -0.99 -14.93 3.29
C PRO A 162 -0.56 -15.58 1.98
N LYS A 163 -1.49 -16.12 1.19
CA LYS A 163 -1.18 -16.75 -0.10
C LYS A 163 -0.83 -15.74 -1.20
N ASN A 164 -1.21 -14.48 -1.03
CA ASN A 164 -0.91 -13.42 -2.01
C ASN A 164 0.59 -13.11 -2.15
N ASP A 165 1.42 -13.61 -1.22
CA ASP A 165 2.87 -13.40 -1.20
C ASP A 165 3.66 -14.71 -1.46
N LEU A 166 2.99 -15.82 -1.86
CA LEU A 166 3.60 -17.15 -1.98
C LEU A 166 4.77 -17.25 -2.98
N GLU A 167 4.70 -16.52 -4.10
CA GLU A 167 5.66 -16.66 -5.20
C GLU A 167 7.10 -16.30 -4.80
N HIS A 168 7.27 -15.46 -3.77
CA HIS A 168 8.57 -15.03 -3.26
C HIS A 168 8.98 -15.67 -1.93
N THR A 169 8.15 -16.54 -1.35
CA THR A 169 8.20 -16.86 0.10
C THR A 169 8.26 -18.35 0.44
N LEU A 170 8.22 -19.26 -0.54
CA LEU A 170 8.26 -20.72 -0.35
C LEU A 170 9.45 -21.25 0.47
N TYR A 171 10.49 -20.43 0.71
CA TYR A 171 11.70 -20.80 1.45
C TYR A 171 11.82 -20.14 2.83
N VAL A 172 10.84 -19.34 3.25
CA VAL A 172 10.89 -18.57 4.50
C VAL A 172 10.07 -19.31 5.56
N GLU A 173 10.78 -19.89 6.54
CA GLU A 173 10.20 -20.71 7.62
C GLU A 173 9.15 -19.93 8.42
N GLU A 174 9.36 -18.61 8.54
CA GLU A 174 8.52 -17.67 9.28
C GLU A 174 7.12 -17.49 8.67
N ILE A 175 6.93 -17.84 7.41
CA ILE A 175 5.66 -17.65 6.68
C ILE A 175 4.74 -18.86 6.79
N HIS A 176 5.33 -20.05 6.95
CA HIS A 176 4.62 -21.32 7.09
C HIS A 176 3.46 -21.30 8.10
N PRO A 177 3.59 -20.78 9.33
CA PRO A 177 2.49 -20.82 10.29
C PRO A 177 1.25 -20.04 9.81
N TYR A 178 1.44 -18.90 9.12
CA TYR A 178 0.34 -18.09 8.62
C TYR A 178 -0.39 -18.76 7.46
N VAL A 179 0.38 -19.33 6.51
CA VAL A 179 -0.19 -20.07 5.37
C VAL A 179 -0.88 -21.34 5.83
N ASP A 180 -0.30 -22.07 6.79
CA ASP A 180 -0.91 -23.27 7.38
C ASP A 180 -2.23 -22.93 8.07
N ALA A 181 -2.26 -21.89 8.91
CA ALA A 181 -3.49 -21.44 9.56
C ALA A 181 -4.60 -21.10 8.56
N TYR A 182 -4.27 -20.38 7.50
CA TYR A 182 -5.24 -20.05 6.43
C TYR A 182 -5.74 -21.32 5.71
N THR A 183 -4.83 -22.25 5.41
CA THR A 183 -5.17 -23.52 4.72
C THR A 183 -6.05 -24.43 5.58
N ARG A 184 -5.86 -24.45 6.91
CA ARG A 184 -6.77 -25.16 7.83
C ARG A 184 -8.19 -24.60 7.78
N GLY A 185 -8.31 -23.28 7.64
CA GLY A 185 -9.58 -22.60 7.40
C GLY A 185 -10.27 -23.07 6.13
N GLU A 186 -9.54 -23.10 5.01
CA GLU A 186 -10.07 -23.61 3.72
C GLU A 186 -10.50 -25.08 3.81
N ASN A 187 -9.82 -25.87 4.64
CA ASN A 187 -10.19 -27.26 4.93
C ASN A 187 -11.38 -27.40 5.88
N LEU A 188 -12.02 -26.29 6.27
CA LEU A 188 -13.17 -26.21 7.18
C LEU A 188 -12.88 -26.83 8.56
N GLU A 189 -11.64 -26.71 9.03
CA GLU A 189 -11.27 -27.09 10.39
C GLU A 189 -11.84 -26.09 11.42
N ASP A 190 -12.07 -26.55 12.66
CA ASP A 190 -12.59 -25.69 13.71
C ASP A 190 -11.51 -24.76 14.28
N CYS A 191 -11.37 -23.58 13.65
CA CYS A 191 -10.42 -22.54 14.03
C CYS A 191 -10.57 -22.08 15.49
N THR A 192 -11.78 -22.12 16.06
CA THR A 192 -12.03 -21.71 17.46
C THR A 192 -11.46 -22.74 18.42
N ASN A 193 -11.59 -24.03 18.08
CA ASN A 193 -11.03 -25.10 18.89
C ASN A 193 -9.51 -25.26 18.73
N ILE A 194 -8.95 -24.94 17.56
CA ILE A 194 -7.50 -25.00 17.31
C ILE A 194 -6.79 -23.84 18.02
N TYR A 195 -7.33 -22.63 17.95
CA TYR A 195 -6.71 -21.41 18.49
C TYR A 195 -7.44 -20.86 19.73
N LYS A 196 -7.83 -21.75 20.65
CA LYS A 196 -8.54 -21.44 21.91
C LYS A 196 -7.92 -20.34 22.79
N PRO A 197 -6.59 -20.22 22.92
CA PRO A 197 -5.98 -19.22 23.80
C PRO A 197 -6.25 -17.76 23.40
N CYS A 198 -6.78 -17.50 22.20
CA CYS A 198 -7.14 -16.16 21.79
C CYS A 198 -8.50 -15.74 22.38
N THR A 199 -8.48 -14.70 23.22
CA THR A 199 -9.68 -14.12 23.85
C THR A 199 -10.43 -13.13 22.97
N MET A 200 -9.76 -12.52 21.99
CA MET A 200 -10.35 -11.57 21.05
C MET A 200 -9.66 -11.68 19.69
N PRO A 201 -10.18 -12.48 18.74
CA PRO A 201 -9.62 -12.53 17.40
C PRO A 201 -9.82 -11.17 16.73
N LEU A 202 -8.82 -10.74 15.96
CA LEU A 202 -8.78 -9.41 15.34
C LEU A 202 -10.02 -9.15 14.47
N LEU A 203 -10.49 -10.18 13.74
CA LEU A 203 -11.62 -10.09 12.83
C LEU A 203 -12.94 -9.68 13.53
N ASP A 204 -13.14 -10.08 14.78
CA ASP A 204 -14.35 -9.77 15.55
C ASP A 204 -14.43 -8.29 15.97
N LEU A 205 -13.32 -7.54 15.84
CA LEU A 205 -13.27 -6.11 16.17
C LEU A 205 -14.02 -5.24 15.13
N PHE A 206 -14.00 -5.65 13.86
CA PHE A 206 -14.50 -4.84 12.74
C PHE A 206 -15.41 -5.60 11.77
N THR A 207 -15.66 -6.90 11.99
CA THR A 207 -16.59 -7.68 11.17
C THR A 207 -17.68 -8.34 12.01
N LYS A 208 -18.72 -8.83 11.33
CA LYS A 208 -19.72 -9.73 11.89
C LYS A 208 -19.90 -10.89 10.91
N VAL A 209 -19.99 -12.10 11.45
CA VAL A 209 -20.35 -13.28 10.65
C VAL A 209 -21.77 -13.08 10.13
N HIS A 210 -21.95 -13.22 8.82
CA HIS A 210 -23.28 -13.11 8.23
C HIS A 210 -24.04 -14.41 8.48
N ASP A 211 -25.11 -14.37 9.27
CA ASP A 211 -26.00 -15.52 9.41
C ASP A 211 -26.70 -15.76 8.06
N VAL A 212 -26.30 -16.81 7.33
CA VAL A 212 -27.06 -17.29 6.18
C VAL A 212 -28.21 -18.12 6.74
N PRO A 213 -29.49 -17.70 6.59
CA PRO A 213 -30.59 -18.54 7.00
C PRO A 213 -30.56 -19.82 6.17
N LEU A 214 -30.38 -20.96 6.82
CA LEU A 214 -30.63 -22.28 6.24
C LEU A 214 -32.05 -22.25 5.66
N LYS A 215 -32.16 -22.14 4.33
CA LYS A 215 -33.39 -22.47 3.64
C LYS A 215 -33.59 -23.98 3.77
N ILE A 216 -34.38 -24.36 4.78
CA ILE A 216 -35.03 -25.67 4.89
C ILE A 216 -36.17 -25.71 3.87
#